data_AF-A0A368KRV8-F1
#
_entry.id   AF-A0A368KRV8-F1
#
_cell.length_a   1.000
_cell.length_b   1.000
_cell.length_c   1.000
_cell.angle_alpha   90.00
_cell.angle_beta   90.00
_cell.angle_gamma   90.00
#
_symmetry.space_group_name_H-M   'P 1'
#
loop_
_entity.id
_entity.type
_entity.pdbx_description
1 polymer ?
#
loop_
_entity_poly.entity_id
_entity_poly.type
_entity_poly.pdbx_seq_one_letter_code
_entity_poly.pdbx_strand_id
1 'polypeptide(L)'
;MSGNARKRFAQQWLDRALAEAQPRGRYRNFYWNLIHVVRSRSSIFAAASSDAPTNYSRLYPAIQLLSEMAELRSCWIQMPEQWENGERGFHRQLRSLMRHLFEAYPVPDFVAYSWLPPRQAEWVRQLYLHLAKGWGMRQFETQPLLKLSPKGAKFLMEVPPHLGIIEGIRWAQIRGLGGTLELANYIVANTFLRHEMQDEHFWESVLRFFFETLPCRWKKSWRLFTF
;
A
#
# COMPACT_ATOMS: atom_id res chain seq x y z
N MET A 1 38.77 4.45 -3.43
CA MET A 1 37.91 5.60 -3.00
C MET A 1 37.76 5.58 -1.49
N SER A 2 38.09 6.69 -0.80
CA SER A 2 37.91 6.82 0.66
C SER A 2 36.41 6.89 1.05
N GLY A 3 36.08 6.56 2.31
CA GLY A 3 34.69 6.61 2.81
C GLY A 3 34.03 8.00 2.65
N ASN A 4 34.78 9.08 2.86
CA ASN A 4 34.30 10.44 2.67
C ASN A 4 33.93 10.76 1.20
N ALA A 5 34.69 10.22 0.24
CA ALA A 5 34.36 10.38 -1.19
C ALA A 5 33.06 9.63 -1.56
N ARG A 6 32.83 8.46 -0.95
CA ARG A 6 31.59 7.67 -1.16
C ARG A 6 30.36 8.38 -0.59
N LYS A 7 30.44 8.90 0.64
CA LYS A 7 29.34 9.68 1.25
C LYS A 7 28.98 10.91 0.44
N ARG A 8 29.98 11.66 -0.04
CA ARG A 8 29.75 12.83 -0.91
C ARG A 8 29.09 12.45 -2.23
N PHE A 9 29.55 11.37 -2.86
CA PHE A 9 28.94 10.87 -4.11
C PHE A 9 27.48 10.47 -3.91
N ALA A 10 27.18 9.74 -2.83
CA ALA A 10 25.82 9.30 -2.51
C ALA A 10 24.87 10.48 -2.23
N GLN A 11 25.35 11.49 -1.51
CA GLN A 11 24.60 12.72 -1.26
C GLN A 11 24.33 13.49 -2.57
N GLN A 12 25.35 13.67 -3.42
CA GLN A 12 25.19 14.32 -4.73
C GLN A 12 24.21 13.57 -5.64
N TRP A 13 24.26 12.24 -5.63
CA TRP A 13 23.30 11.41 -6.34
C TRP A 13 21.88 11.62 -5.82
N LEU A 14 21.69 11.63 -4.50
CA LEU A 14 20.38 11.82 -3.88
C LEU A 14 19.81 13.21 -4.20
N ASP A 15 20.63 14.26 -4.07
CA ASP A 15 20.23 15.62 -4.40
C ASP A 15 19.83 15.76 -5.87
N ARG A 16 20.56 15.10 -6.78
CA ARG A 16 20.21 15.03 -8.20
C ARG A 16 18.88 14.31 -8.42
N ALA A 17 18.71 13.12 -7.85
CA ALA A 17 17.48 12.33 -8.00
C ALA A 17 16.25 13.08 -7.46
N LEU A 18 16.40 13.78 -6.34
CA LEU A 18 15.33 14.62 -5.78
C LEU A 18 14.99 15.81 -6.68
N ALA A 19 16.00 16.45 -7.29
CA ALA A 19 15.78 17.55 -8.22
C ALA A 19 15.14 17.10 -9.54
N GLU A 20 15.50 15.90 -10.03
CA GLU A 20 14.93 15.30 -11.23
C GLU A 20 13.44 14.93 -11.04
N ALA A 21 13.09 14.41 -9.87
CA ALA A 21 11.73 13.98 -9.57
C ALA A 21 10.79 15.12 -9.13
N GLN A 22 11.29 16.35 -8.99
CA GLN A 22 10.46 17.45 -8.51
C GLN A 22 9.27 17.71 -9.45
N PRO A 23 8.06 17.93 -8.92
CA PRO A 23 6.91 18.26 -9.74
C PRO A 23 7.07 19.68 -10.31
N ARG A 24 6.52 19.90 -11.52
CA ARG A 24 6.56 21.20 -12.18
C ARG A 24 5.49 22.15 -11.63
N GLY A 25 5.73 23.46 -11.77
CA GLY A 25 4.74 24.49 -11.46
C GLY A 25 4.45 24.64 -9.97
N ARG A 26 3.16 24.76 -9.62
CA ARG A 26 2.69 25.17 -8.29
C ARG A 26 3.03 24.19 -7.15
N TYR A 27 3.35 22.93 -7.46
CA TYR A 27 3.63 21.91 -6.44
C TYR A 27 5.09 21.87 -5.97
N ARG A 28 5.98 22.57 -6.66
CA ARG A 28 7.42 22.56 -6.39
C ARG A 28 7.76 22.93 -4.95
N ASN A 29 7.12 23.96 -4.39
CA ASN A 29 7.38 24.40 -3.02
C ASN A 29 6.91 23.37 -1.98
N PHE A 30 5.75 22.75 -2.22
CA PHE A 30 5.23 21.70 -1.33
C PHE A 30 6.11 20.45 -1.34
N TYR A 31 6.65 20.10 -2.52
CA TYR A 31 7.61 19.02 -2.64
C TYR A 31 8.89 19.29 -1.84
N TRP A 32 9.54 20.43 -2.06
CA TRP A 32 10.78 20.73 -1.33
C TRP A 32 10.58 20.88 0.18
N ASN A 33 9.43 21.40 0.62
CA ASN A 33 9.06 21.40 2.03
C ASN A 33 8.90 19.97 2.57
N LEU A 34 8.20 19.09 1.85
CA LEU A 34 8.06 17.69 2.23
C LEU A 34 9.43 16.99 2.32
N ILE A 35 10.32 17.21 1.34
CA ILE A 35 11.69 16.70 1.37
C ILE A 35 12.47 17.22 2.59
N HIS A 36 12.36 18.50 2.91
CA HIS A 36 13.01 19.10 4.08
C HIS A 36 12.53 18.46 5.39
N VAL A 37 11.22 18.28 5.55
CA VAL A 37 10.62 17.61 6.71
C VAL A 37 11.08 16.15 6.80
N VAL A 38 11.02 15.41 5.68
CA VAL A 38 11.42 14.00 5.65
C VAL A 38 12.91 13.83 6.00
N ARG A 39 13.78 14.71 5.49
CA ARG A 39 15.22 14.70 5.82
C ARG A 39 15.50 14.98 7.28
N SER A 40 14.77 15.92 7.89
CA SER A 40 15.00 16.34 9.27
C SER A 40 14.37 15.39 10.30
N ARG A 41 13.29 14.69 9.95
CA ARG A 41 12.49 13.90 10.90
C ARG A 41 12.48 12.40 10.64
N SER A 42 13.20 11.90 9.64
CA SER A 42 13.18 10.47 9.33
C SER A 42 14.53 9.93 8.89
N SER A 43 14.63 8.60 8.90
CA SER A 43 15.77 7.86 8.37
C SER A 43 15.53 7.39 6.93
N ILE A 44 14.48 7.84 6.24
CA ILE A 44 14.12 7.38 4.88
C ILE A 44 15.30 7.55 3.92
N PHE A 45 16.03 8.67 4.04
CA PHE A 45 17.20 8.96 3.21
C PHE A 45 18.55 8.59 3.86
N ALA A 46 18.55 8.03 5.08
CA ALA A 46 19.79 7.69 5.79
C ALA A 46 20.61 6.60 5.09
N ALA A 47 19.98 5.75 4.26
CA ALA A 47 20.67 4.74 3.46
C ALA A 47 21.66 5.35 2.45
N ALA A 48 21.43 6.58 1.98
CA ALA A 48 22.39 7.31 1.15
C ALA A 48 23.62 7.81 1.94
N SER A 49 23.62 7.72 3.27
CA SER A 49 24.69 8.20 4.15
C SER A 49 25.62 7.10 4.66
N SER A 50 25.40 5.83 4.28
CA SER A 50 26.17 4.66 4.75
C SER A 50 27.36 4.30 3.85
N ASP A 51 28.40 3.69 4.44
CA ASP A 51 29.71 3.40 3.82
C ASP A 51 29.74 2.16 2.88
N ALA A 52 28.64 1.40 2.82
CA ALA A 52 28.50 0.24 1.94
C ALA A 52 28.05 0.66 0.52
N PRO A 53 28.41 -0.08 -0.55
CA PRO A 53 27.91 0.16 -1.91
C PRO A 53 26.39 -0.12 -1.93
N THR A 54 25.63 0.90 -1.55
CA THR A 54 24.20 0.79 -1.33
C THR A 54 23.53 0.98 -2.67
N ASN A 55 22.61 0.07 -3.00
CA ASN A 55 21.81 0.15 -4.20
C ASN A 55 20.83 1.32 -4.07
N TYR A 56 21.30 2.54 -4.38
CA TYR A 56 20.54 3.78 -4.27
C TYR A 56 19.27 3.78 -5.12
N SER A 57 19.20 2.89 -6.12
CA SER A 57 17.98 2.71 -6.93
C SER A 57 16.75 2.36 -6.08
N ARG A 58 16.94 1.80 -4.87
CA ARG A 58 15.86 1.54 -3.90
C ARG A 58 15.18 2.81 -3.38
N LEU A 59 15.82 3.97 -3.49
CA LEU A 59 15.26 5.26 -3.06
C LEU A 59 14.42 5.94 -4.14
N TYR A 60 14.66 5.67 -5.43
CA TYR A 60 13.88 6.26 -6.53
C TYR A 60 12.37 6.14 -6.32
N PRO A 61 11.84 4.97 -5.93
CA PRO A 61 10.40 4.84 -5.82
C PRO A 61 9.83 5.67 -4.65
N ALA A 62 10.57 5.83 -3.55
CA ALA A 62 10.14 6.74 -2.47
C ALA A 62 10.23 8.21 -2.88
N ILE A 63 11.25 8.59 -3.66
CA ILE A 63 11.36 9.93 -4.22
C ILE A 63 10.16 10.24 -5.13
N GLN A 64 9.78 9.30 -6.00
CA GLN A 64 8.59 9.41 -6.84
C GLN A 64 7.32 9.55 -6.00
N LEU A 65 7.14 8.69 -5.00
CA LEU A 65 6.00 8.76 -4.10
C LEU A 65 5.90 10.12 -3.39
N LEU A 66 7.01 10.68 -2.92
CA LEU A 66 7.03 12.01 -2.29
C LEU A 66 6.67 13.13 -3.26
N SER A 67 7.06 12.99 -4.54
CA SER A 67 6.62 13.89 -5.61
C SER A 67 5.11 13.81 -5.82
N GLU A 68 4.55 12.61 -5.93
CA GLU A 68 3.11 12.38 -6.06
C GLU A 68 2.34 12.94 -4.85
N MET A 69 2.83 12.71 -3.63
CA MET A 69 2.21 13.26 -2.42
C MET A 69 2.15 14.79 -2.45
N ALA A 70 3.18 15.45 -3.00
CA ALA A 70 3.21 16.90 -3.15
C ALA A 70 2.23 17.40 -4.22
N GLU A 71 2.04 16.66 -5.31
CA GLU A 71 1.00 16.96 -6.31
C GLU A 71 -0.42 16.81 -5.72
N LEU A 72 -0.58 15.93 -4.75
CA LEU A 72 -1.82 15.73 -3.98
C LEU A 72 -2.02 16.72 -2.83
N ARG A 73 -1.35 17.87 -2.86
CA ARG A 73 -1.43 18.90 -1.82
C ARG A 73 -2.86 19.32 -1.45
N SER A 74 -3.80 19.31 -2.39
CA SER A 74 -5.20 19.66 -2.13
C SER A 74 -5.92 18.66 -1.23
N CYS A 75 -5.39 17.44 -1.08
CA CYS A 75 -5.94 16.39 -0.23
C CYS A 75 -5.27 16.33 1.16
N TRP A 76 -4.33 17.24 1.46
CA TRP A 76 -3.64 17.23 2.75
C TRP A 76 -4.58 17.71 3.87
N ILE A 77 -4.73 16.90 4.91
CA ILE A 77 -5.49 17.22 6.12
C ILE A 77 -4.63 17.86 7.22
N GLN A 78 -3.31 17.63 7.19
CA GLN A 78 -2.32 18.20 8.10
C GLN A 78 -1.08 18.65 7.32
N MET A 79 -0.33 19.59 7.89
CA MET A 79 0.89 20.09 7.26
C MET A 79 2.08 19.16 7.58
N PRO A 80 3.02 18.92 6.65
CA PRO A 80 4.21 18.10 6.89
C PRO A 80 5.00 18.52 8.14
N GLU A 81 5.08 19.81 8.42
CA GLU A 81 5.82 20.40 9.54
C GLU A 81 5.26 20.00 10.92
N GLN A 82 4.06 19.42 10.96
CA GLN A 82 3.46 18.88 12.18
C GLN A 82 3.65 17.36 12.29
N TRP A 83 4.26 16.72 11.29
CA TRP A 83 4.47 15.28 11.30
C TRP A 83 5.57 14.89 12.28
N GLU A 84 5.22 14.10 13.28
CA GLU A 84 6.17 13.49 14.20
C GLU A 84 6.35 12.02 13.84
N ASN A 85 7.60 11.64 13.58
CA ASN A 85 7.91 10.28 13.18
C ASN A 85 8.34 9.44 14.39
N GLY A 86 7.42 8.63 14.90
CA GLY A 86 7.71 7.62 15.93
C GLY A 86 8.16 6.27 15.37
N GLU A 87 8.17 6.10 14.04
CA GLU A 87 8.32 4.79 13.41
C GLU A 87 9.76 4.47 13.01
N ARG A 88 10.11 3.18 13.09
CA ARG A 88 11.38 2.66 12.58
C ARG A 88 11.16 1.86 11.30
N GLY A 89 12.07 2.02 10.35
CA GLY A 89 12.05 1.29 9.09
C GLY A 89 11.35 2.04 7.95
N PHE A 90 11.90 1.88 6.76
CA PHE A 90 11.58 2.66 5.58
C PHE A 90 10.08 2.72 5.25
N HIS A 91 9.43 1.57 5.09
CA HIS A 91 8.00 1.51 4.73
C HIS A 91 7.08 2.03 5.84
N ARG A 92 7.43 1.80 7.12
CA ARG A 92 6.62 2.29 8.26
C ARG A 92 6.69 3.80 8.39
N GLN A 93 7.86 4.39 8.15
CA GLN A 93 8.03 5.84 8.12
C GLN A 93 7.21 6.49 6.99
N LEU A 94 7.26 5.92 5.78
CA LEU A 94 6.41 6.38 4.67
C LEU A 94 4.92 6.24 5.00
N ARG A 95 4.49 5.09 5.55
CA ARG A 95 3.11 4.85 5.99
C ARG A 95 2.64 5.88 7.02
N SER A 96 3.49 6.19 8.02
CA SER A 96 3.22 7.21 9.03
C SER A 96 3.00 8.60 8.40
N LEU A 97 3.86 8.97 7.44
CA LEU A 97 3.70 10.22 6.70
C LEU A 97 2.40 10.25 5.89
N MET A 98 2.05 9.15 5.19
CA MET A 98 0.79 9.07 4.45
C MET A 98 -0.44 9.23 5.36
N ARG A 99 -0.41 8.59 6.55
CA ARG A 99 -1.45 8.75 7.58
C ARG A 99 -1.60 10.20 7.98
N HIS A 100 -0.49 10.83 8.34
CA HIS A 100 -0.46 12.23 8.76
C HIS A 100 -1.04 13.16 7.69
N LEU A 101 -0.62 12.98 6.43
CA LEU A 101 -1.03 13.87 5.36
C LEU A 101 -2.47 13.67 4.91
N PHE A 102 -2.98 12.43 4.85
CA PHE A 102 -4.20 12.16 4.09
C PHE A 102 -5.35 11.54 4.91
N GLU A 103 -5.07 10.86 6.03
CA GLU A 103 -6.07 10.02 6.71
C GLU A 103 -6.87 10.76 7.77
N ALA A 104 -8.05 11.26 7.37
CA ALA A 104 -9.08 11.62 8.33
C ALA A 104 -9.73 10.38 8.96
N TYR A 105 -9.76 9.27 8.21
CA TYR A 105 -10.23 7.96 8.65
C TYR A 105 -9.14 6.91 8.40
N PRO A 106 -8.99 5.92 9.31
CA PRO A 106 -7.99 4.88 9.16
C PRO A 106 -8.17 4.08 7.86
N VAL A 107 -7.10 3.98 7.07
CA VAL A 107 -7.05 3.14 5.88
C VAL A 107 -6.37 1.80 6.21
N PRO A 108 -6.90 0.65 5.73
CA PRO A 108 -6.24 -0.64 5.90
C PRO A 108 -4.81 -0.64 5.36
N ASP A 109 -3.88 -1.21 6.12
CA ASP A 109 -2.46 -1.18 5.77
C ASP A 109 -2.14 -1.85 4.44
N PHE A 110 -2.84 -2.93 4.07
CA PHE A 110 -2.63 -3.59 2.78
C PHE A 110 -2.94 -2.67 1.58
N VAL A 111 -3.88 -1.72 1.73
CA VAL A 111 -4.17 -0.71 0.71
C VAL A 111 -3.06 0.33 0.67
N ALA A 112 -2.64 0.83 1.83
CA ALA A 112 -1.57 1.82 1.93
C ALA A 112 -0.24 1.27 1.38
N TYR A 113 0.13 0.04 1.74
CA TYR A 113 1.31 -0.64 1.23
C TYR A 113 1.20 -1.02 -0.25
N SER A 114 -0.01 -1.11 -0.80
CA SER A 114 -0.22 -1.29 -2.25
C SER A 114 -0.06 0.00 -3.05
N TRP A 115 -0.11 1.18 -2.43
CA TRP A 115 0.33 2.44 -3.05
C TRP A 115 1.84 2.65 -2.86
N LEU A 116 2.46 2.07 -1.81
CA LEU A 116 3.90 2.13 -1.69
C LEU A 116 4.58 1.38 -2.85
N PRO A 117 5.70 1.93 -3.36
CA PRO A 117 6.39 1.28 -4.46
C PRO A 117 6.94 -0.11 -4.13
N PRO A 118 7.15 -0.97 -5.14
CA PRO A 118 7.11 -0.69 -6.59
C PRO A 118 5.71 -0.78 -7.23
N ARG A 119 4.67 -1.10 -6.46
CA ARG A 119 3.32 -1.32 -6.98
C ARG A 119 2.57 0.02 -6.98
N GLN A 120 2.39 0.64 -8.15
CA GLN A 120 1.74 1.96 -8.25
C GLN A 120 0.75 2.00 -9.42
N ALA A 121 -0.35 1.27 -9.28
CA ALA A 121 -1.50 1.51 -10.16
C ALA A 121 -2.23 2.77 -9.69
N GLU A 122 -2.51 3.69 -10.61
CA GLU A 122 -3.16 4.97 -10.34
C GLU A 122 -4.48 4.82 -9.53
N TRP A 123 -5.27 3.78 -9.84
CA TRP A 123 -6.52 3.54 -9.14
C TRP A 123 -6.33 3.15 -7.66
N VAL A 124 -5.19 2.55 -7.27
CA VAL A 124 -4.90 2.20 -5.87
C VAL A 124 -4.67 3.47 -5.05
N ARG A 125 -4.00 4.47 -5.64
CA ARG A 125 -3.86 5.79 -5.04
C ARG A 125 -5.21 6.47 -4.85
N GLN A 126 -6.07 6.43 -5.87
CA GLN A 126 -7.44 6.96 -5.78
C GLN A 126 -8.26 6.25 -4.72
N LEU A 127 -8.14 4.92 -4.62
CA LEU A 127 -8.80 4.13 -3.59
C LEU A 127 -8.31 4.51 -2.19
N TYR A 128 -6.99 4.65 -2.00
CA TYR A 128 -6.44 5.07 -0.72
C TYR A 128 -7.02 6.42 -0.29
N LEU A 129 -7.03 7.42 -1.17
CA LEU A 129 -7.59 8.75 -0.88
C LEU A 129 -9.11 8.71 -0.65
N HIS A 130 -9.83 7.82 -1.34
CA HIS A 130 -11.27 7.58 -1.13
C HIS A 130 -11.55 7.05 0.28
N LEU A 131 -10.82 6.01 0.69
CA LEU A 131 -10.94 5.44 2.03
C LEU A 131 -10.49 6.43 3.13
N ALA A 132 -9.42 7.18 2.88
CA ALA A 132 -8.87 8.16 3.81
C ALA A 132 -9.86 9.29 4.15
N LYS A 133 -10.81 9.57 3.24
CA LYS A 133 -11.94 10.51 3.44
C LYS A 133 -13.12 9.89 4.18
N GLY A 134 -13.09 8.59 4.48
CA GLY A 134 -14.15 7.88 5.19
C GLY A 134 -15.20 7.23 4.29
N TRP A 135 -15.01 7.26 2.97
CA TRP A 135 -15.90 6.56 2.05
C TRP A 135 -15.65 5.05 2.09
N GLY A 136 -16.69 4.26 1.92
CA GLY A 136 -16.58 2.81 1.94
C GLY A 136 -15.95 2.26 0.66
N MET A 137 -15.18 1.16 0.78
CA MET A 137 -14.62 0.41 -0.35
C MET A 137 -15.67 0.07 -1.42
N ARG A 138 -16.90 -0.23 -1.00
CA ARG A 138 -18.01 -0.59 -1.91
C ARG A 138 -18.53 0.57 -2.75
N GLN A 139 -18.26 1.81 -2.35
CA GLN A 139 -18.63 3.02 -3.07
C GLN A 139 -17.54 3.44 -4.07
N PHE A 140 -16.43 2.71 -4.13
CA PHE A 140 -15.36 2.96 -5.08
C PHE A 140 -15.65 2.17 -6.36
N GLU A 141 -16.04 2.87 -7.42
CA GLU A 141 -16.54 2.24 -8.65
C GLU A 141 -15.47 1.97 -9.71
N THR A 142 -14.31 2.63 -9.60
CA THR A 142 -13.27 2.61 -10.63
C THR A 142 -12.65 1.23 -10.82
N GLN A 143 -12.18 0.61 -9.73
CA GLN A 143 -11.48 -0.69 -9.69
C GLN A 143 -11.43 -1.20 -8.24
N PRO A 144 -11.29 -2.50 -7.96
CA PRO A 144 -11.35 -3.61 -8.91
C PRO A 144 -12.78 -3.96 -9.31
N LEU A 145 -12.92 -4.82 -10.32
CA LEU A 145 -14.17 -5.49 -10.68
C LEU A 145 -14.66 -6.41 -9.54
N LEU A 146 -13.72 -6.95 -8.75
CA LEU A 146 -14.00 -7.74 -7.56
C LEU A 146 -14.85 -6.97 -6.55
N LYS A 147 -16.15 -7.29 -6.47
CA LYS A 147 -17.09 -6.64 -5.55
C LYS A 147 -17.07 -7.27 -4.17
N LEU A 148 -17.23 -6.42 -3.16
CA LEU A 148 -17.24 -6.82 -1.76
C LEU A 148 -18.64 -6.69 -1.16
N SER A 149 -19.09 -7.73 -0.47
CA SER A 149 -20.35 -7.70 0.27
C SER A 149 -20.23 -6.84 1.54
N PRO A 150 -21.35 -6.37 2.15
CA PRO A 150 -21.30 -5.66 3.43
C PRO A 150 -20.60 -6.48 4.53
N LYS A 151 -20.74 -7.82 4.52
CA LYS A 151 -20.07 -8.70 5.47
C LYS A 151 -18.56 -8.75 5.24
N GLY A 152 -18.13 -8.83 3.97
CA GLY A 152 -16.71 -8.82 3.62
C GLY A 152 -16.02 -7.50 3.97
N ALA A 153 -16.71 -6.37 3.77
CA ALA A 153 -16.17 -5.04 4.09
C ALA A 153 -15.73 -4.88 5.55
N LYS A 154 -16.38 -5.58 6.48
CA LYS A 154 -16.00 -5.57 7.91
C LYS A 154 -14.62 -6.14 8.17
N PHE A 155 -14.14 -7.05 7.30
CA PHE A 155 -12.85 -7.71 7.45
C PHE A 155 -11.68 -6.95 6.82
N LEU A 156 -11.92 -5.83 6.13
CA LEU A 156 -10.86 -5.09 5.43
C LEU A 156 -9.75 -4.62 6.38
N MET A 157 -10.08 -4.21 7.60
CA MET A 157 -9.10 -3.79 8.61
C MET A 157 -8.28 -4.96 9.18
N GLU A 158 -8.73 -6.21 9.01
CA GLU A 158 -8.03 -7.42 9.47
C GLU A 158 -7.12 -8.02 8.39
N VAL A 159 -7.17 -7.51 7.16
CA VAL A 159 -6.39 -8.03 6.04
C VAL A 159 -4.89 -7.92 6.35
N PRO A 160 -4.12 -9.02 6.20
CA PRO A 160 -2.68 -8.96 6.42
C PRO A 160 -1.99 -7.92 5.52
N PRO A 161 -1.10 -7.07 6.07
CA PRO A 161 -0.53 -5.92 5.36
C PRO A 161 0.38 -6.27 4.18
N HIS A 162 0.87 -7.51 4.12
CA HIS A 162 1.76 -7.97 3.06
C HIS A 162 1.01 -8.43 1.79
N LEU A 163 -0.31 -8.58 1.87
CA LEU A 163 -1.13 -8.95 0.72
C LEU A 163 -1.25 -7.75 -0.23
N GLY A 164 -1.17 -8.02 -1.53
CA GLY A 164 -1.52 -7.05 -2.55
C GLY A 164 -3.00 -6.69 -2.52
N ILE A 165 -3.37 -5.61 -3.22
CA ILE A 165 -4.73 -5.08 -3.19
C ILE A 165 -5.81 -6.11 -3.55
N ILE A 166 -5.61 -6.89 -4.63
CA ILE A 166 -6.57 -7.91 -5.06
C ILE A 166 -6.63 -9.09 -4.08
N GLU A 167 -5.46 -9.55 -3.62
CA GLU A 167 -5.33 -10.62 -2.63
C GLU A 167 -6.07 -10.25 -1.34
N GLY A 168 -5.89 -9.01 -0.86
CA GLY A 168 -6.55 -8.51 0.34
C GLY A 168 -8.07 -8.40 0.22
N ILE A 169 -8.57 -7.96 -0.95
CA ILE A 169 -10.01 -7.90 -1.20
C ILE A 169 -10.60 -9.31 -1.30
N ARG A 170 -9.91 -10.25 -1.98
CA ARG A 170 -10.32 -11.66 -2.04
C ARG A 170 -10.33 -12.29 -0.65
N TRP A 171 -9.30 -12.03 0.15
CA TRP A 171 -9.21 -12.48 1.53
C TRP A 171 -10.44 -12.01 2.34
N ALA A 172 -10.77 -10.72 2.23
CA ALA A 172 -11.94 -10.15 2.92
C ALA A 172 -13.26 -10.73 2.39
N GLN A 173 -13.36 -11.00 1.08
CA GLN A 173 -14.52 -11.66 0.47
C GLN A 173 -14.73 -13.05 1.07
N ILE A 174 -13.68 -13.88 1.14
CA ILE A 174 -13.73 -15.23 1.72
C ILE A 174 -14.15 -15.20 3.19
N ARG A 175 -13.57 -14.30 3.99
CA ARG A 175 -13.96 -14.10 5.39
C ARG A 175 -15.43 -13.66 5.51
N GLY A 176 -15.89 -12.78 4.62
CA GLY A 176 -17.28 -12.34 4.53
C GLY A 176 -18.29 -13.44 4.17
N LEU A 177 -17.85 -14.48 3.45
CA LEU A 177 -18.64 -15.68 3.14
C LEU A 177 -18.63 -16.73 4.27
N GLY A 178 -17.91 -16.47 5.37
CA GLY A 178 -17.79 -17.40 6.50
C GLY A 178 -16.63 -18.40 6.38
N GLY A 179 -15.66 -18.14 5.51
CA GLY A 179 -14.40 -18.87 5.47
C GLY A 179 -13.53 -18.58 6.71
N THR A 180 -12.72 -19.56 7.12
CA THR A 180 -11.79 -19.37 8.24
C THR A 180 -10.58 -18.54 7.83
N LEU A 181 -9.80 -18.08 8.82
CA LEU A 181 -8.55 -17.37 8.59
C LEU A 181 -7.56 -18.21 7.77
N GLU A 182 -7.42 -19.49 8.11
CA GLU A 182 -6.49 -20.41 7.45
C GLU A 182 -6.87 -20.61 5.98
N LEU A 183 -8.16 -20.75 5.69
CA LEU A 183 -8.64 -20.93 4.33
C LEU A 183 -8.46 -19.65 3.50
N ALA A 184 -8.77 -18.49 4.07
CA ALA A 184 -8.55 -17.22 3.39
C ALA A 184 -7.07 -17.04 3.03
N ASN A 185 -6.17 -17.32 3.99
CA ASN A 185 -4.72 -17.30 3.76
C ASN A 185 -4.28 -18.33 2.71
N TYR A 186 -4.84 -19.55 2.76
CA TYR A 186 -4.50 -20.60 1.81
C TYR A 186 -4.88 -20.24 0.38
N ILE A 187 -6.11 -19.76 0.15
CA ILE A 187 -6.61 -19.42 -1.18
C ILE A 187 -5.76 -18.30 -1.80
N VAL A 188 -5.50 -17.22 -1.06
CA VAL A 188 -4.74 -16.08 -1.61
C VAL A 188 -3.27 -16.42 -1.83
N ALA A 189 -2.69 -17.33 -1.05
CA ALA A 189 -1.29 -17.71 -1.20
C ALA A 189 -1.07 -18.79 -2.30
N ASN A 190 -2.02 -19.71 -2.48
CA ASN A 190 -1.78 -20.96 -3.22
C ASN A 190 -2.68 -21.18 -4.44
N THR A 191 -3.58 -20.25 -4.78
CA THR A 191 -4.51 -20.45 -5.90
C THR A 191 -4.51 -19.26 -6.85
N PHE A 192 -5.02 -19.48 -8.06
CA PHE A 192 -5.19 -18.42 -9.06
C PHE A 192 -6.22 -17.36 -8.64
N LEU A 193 -7.11 -17.64 -7.67
CA LEU A 193 -8.11 -16.69 -7.15
C LEU A 193 -7.50 -15.49 -6.43
N ARG A 194 -6.18 -15.51 -6.19
CA ARG A 194 -5.41 -14.36 -5.72
C ARG A 194 -5.38 -13.20 -6.72
N HIS A 195 -5.64 -13.48 -8.00
CA HIS A 195 -5.73 -12.51 -9.07
C HIS A 195 -7.18 -12.10 -9.33
N GLU A 196 -7.33 -10.99 -10.04
CA GLU A 196 -8.62 -10.58 -10.59
C GLU A 196 -8.90 -11.43 -11.82
N MET A 197 -10.11 -11.95 -11.89
CA MET A 197 -10.56 -12.89 -12.90
C MET A 197 -11.54 -12.20 -13.85
N GLN A 198 -11.61 -12.66 -15.10
CA GLN A 198 -12.51 -12.06 -16.10
C GLN A 198 -13.99 -12.17 -15.72
N ASP A 199 -14.39 -13.26 -15.05
CA ASP A 199 -15.76 -13.48 -14.58
C ASP A 199 -15.80 -13.59 -13.05
N GLU A 200 -15.62 -12.45 -12.36
CA GLU A 200 -15.68 -12.39 -10.91
C GLU A 200 -17.03 -12.85 -10.34
N HIS A 201 -18.12 -12.69 -11.10
CA HIS A 201 -19.45 -13.07 -10.66
C HIS A 201 -19.61 -14.60 -10.62
N PHE A 202 -19.07 -15.30 -11.62
CA PHE A 202 -18.93 -16.75 -11.62
C PHE A 202 -18.06 -17.23 -10.45
N TRP A 203 -16.87 -16.68 -10.25
CA TRP A 203 -15.98 -17.13 -9.17
C TRP A 203 -16.55 -16.87 -7.78
N GLU A 204 -17.26 -15.76 -7.59
CA GLU A 204 -18.01 -15.53 -6.35
C GLU A 204 -19.08 -16.62 -6.14
N SER A 205 -19.82 -17.02 -7.18
CA SER A 205 -20.80 -18.11 -7.09
C SER A 205 -20.16 -19.44 -6.71
N VAL A 206 -18.97 -19.74 -7.25
CA VAL A 206 -18.19 -20.95 -6.92
C VAL A 206 -17.78 -20.93 -5.46
N LEU A 207 -17.25 -19.80 -4.98
CA LEU A 207 -16.90 -19.64 -3.56
C LEU A 207 -18.12 -19.82 -2.66
N ARG A 208 -19.25 -19.20 -2.99
CA ARG A 208 -20.52 -19.34 -2.25
C ARG A 208 -20.98 -20.78 -2.20
N PHE A 209 -21.00 -21.45 -3.35
CA PHE A 209 -21.35 -22.87 -3.45
C PHE A 209 -20.49 -23.70 -2.50
N PHE A 210 -19.17 -23.52 -2.49
CA PHE A 210 -18.29 -24.25 -1.58
C PHE A 210 -18.59 -23.96 -0.09
N PHE A 211 -18.91 -22.72 0.27
CA PHE A 211 -19.19 -22.37 1.66
C PHE A 211 -20.57 -22.80 2.16
N GLU A 212 -21.54 -22.90 1.25
CA GLU A 212 -22.92 -23.31 1.53
C GLU A 212 -23.09 -24.83 1.50
N THR A 213 -22.40 -25.53 0.60
CA THR A 213 -22.59 -26.98 0.39
C THR A 213 -21.61 -27.88 1.16
N LEU A 214 -20.42 -27.40 1.53
CA LEU A 214 -19.47 -28.23 2.26
C LEU A 214 -19.80 -28.30 3.76
N PRO A 215 -20.05 -29.50 4.33
CA PRO A 215 -20.31 -29.65 5.75
C PRO A 215 -19.12 -29.17 6.59
N CYS A 216 -19.41 -28.55 7.74
CA CYS A 216 -18.44 -27.84 8.60
C CYS A 216 -17.15 -28.63 8.95
N ARG A 217 -17.14 -29.96 8.88
CA ARG A 217 -15.96 -30.81 9.09
C ARG A 217 -14.85 -30.62 8.04
N TRP A 218 -15.19 -30.18 6.82
CA TRP A 218 -14.24 -30.06 5.71
C TRP A 218 -13.58 -28.68 5.64
N LYS A 219 -14.10 -27.69 6.39
CA LYS A 219 -13.53 -26.34 6.49
C LYS A 219 -12.12 -26.30 7.09
N LYS A 220 -11.68 -27.39 7.75
CA LYS A 220 -10.33 -27.56 8.31
C LYS A 220 -9.34 -28.33 7.40
N SER A 221 -9.79 -28.91 6.29
CA SER A 221 -9.00 -29.91 5.54
C SER A 221 -8.95 -29.63 4.02
N TRP A 222 -8.56 -28.41 3.64
CA TRP A 222 -8.42 -28.00 2.23
C TRP A 222 -7.10 -28.43 1.55
N ARG A 223 -6.32 -29.34 2.16
CA ARG A 223 -5.08 -29.88 1.57
C ARG A 223 -5.29 -30.83 0.38
N LEU A 224 -6.53 -31.13 -0.01
CA LEU A 224 -6.84 -32.21 -0.95
C LEU A 224 -7.32 -31.77 -2.35
N PHE A 225 -7.45 -30.46 -2.60
CA PHE A 225 -7.80 -29.93 -3.92
C PHE A 225 -6.67 -29.04 -4.43
N THR A 226 -5.60 -29.69 -4.88
CA THR A 226 -4.55 -29.11 -5.73
C THR A 226 -4.78 -29.61 -7.15
N PHE A 227 -5.09 -28.69 -8.07
CA PHE A 227 -4.90 -28.85 -9.51
C PHE A 227 -3.70 -27.99 -9.91
#